data_AF-A0A6D2J170-F1
#
_entry.id   AF-A0A6D2J170-F1
#
_cell.length_a   1.000
_cell.length_b   1.000
_cell.length_c   1.000
_cell.angle_alpha   90.00
_cell.angle_beta   90.00
_cell.angle_gamma   90.00
#
_symmetry.space_group_name_H-M   'P 1'
#
loop_
_entity.id
_entity.type
_entity.pdbx_description
1 polymer ?
#
loop_
_entity_poly.entity_id
_entity_poly.type
_entity_poly.pdbx_seq_one_letter_code
_entity_poly.pdbx_strand_id
1 'polypeptide(L)'
;MMILMAVLIWSATLETCIARKGRHWKHHHSSSSSLSDSLSSKKPKSHENSHSHKSKPKPKPKVKTPSPKSGVGSPVVSQPPQVPPSPQVQPPPPQVQAPPPQVQAPPPHLPLKPVEGSQEFNVLDFGAKGDGMSDDTKAFEAAWGSACKVEASTMIIPSDYIFLVGPISFSGPYCQANIVFQLDGMIVAPNDPDTWGRGLLWWIEFTKLKGIKIQGSGVIDGRGTVWWQQDQPFDYPIDDDFKLIVPLNNSVQEHPPMPIRSELNDMPSIKPTALRFYGSIDVTVTGITIQNSPQCHLKFDNCVQVLVHDVNVSSPGDSPNTDGIHLQNSRDVMIHSSTLACGDDCISIQTGCTNVYVHSVNCGPGHGISIGSLGKDSTKACVSNITVRDVVMHNTMTGVRIKTWQGGVGSVKGVLFSNIQLSEVQLPIVIDQFYCDHSKCMNHTSAVAVEGVTYEKIRGTYTVKPVHFACSDSFPCVDVQLSGIELKPVQQQYHMYDPFCWKTFGELNSPTVPPIDCLQIGKPARNGVHTDHDICV
;
A
#
# COMPACT_ATOMS: atom_id res chain seq x y z
N MET A 1 51.65 65.88 5.08
CA MET A 1 52.46 64.90 5.83
C MET A 1 51.50 64.05 6.65
N MET A 2 51.40 62.74 6.33
CA MET A 2 51.03 61.59 7.19
C MET A 2 49.65 61.54 7.91
N ILE A 3 48.93 60.43 8.10
CA ILE A 3 48.88 59.03 7.60
C ILE A 3 47.65 58.37 8.28
N LEU A 4 47.00 57.42 7.57
CA LEU A 4 46.19 56.25 7.98
C LEU A 4 45.24 56.26 9.21
N MET A 5 44.06 55.62 9.04
CA MET A 5 43.77 54.29 9.64
C MET A 5 42.58 53.60 8.94
N ALA A 6 42.66 52.27 8.89
CA ALA A 6 42.01 51.35 7.94
C ALA A 6 40.64 50.82 8.39
N VAL A 7 39.84 50.34 7.42
CA VAL A 7 38.68 49.45 7.66
C VAL A 7 38.79 48.24 6.73
N LEU A 8 38.75 47.05 7.34
CA LEU A 8 38.83 45.74 6.70
C LEU A 8 37.52 45.38 5.98
N ILE A 9 37.67 44.89 4.75
CA ILE A 9 36.64 44.25 3.92
C ILE A 9 36.72 42.75 4.17
N TRP A 10 35.57 42.07 4.30
CA TRP A 10 35.42 40.70 3.81
C TRP A 10 34.00 40.48 3.26
N SER A 11 33.97 39.73 2.18
CA SER A 11 32.98 39.70 1.11
C SER A 11 32.11 38.44 1.13
N ALA A 12 30.85 38.56 0.72
CA ALA A 12 30.07 37.44 0.17
C ALA A 12 29.29 37.93 -1.07
N THR A 13 29.61 37.34 -2.22
CA THR A 13 29.04 37.63 -3.53
C THR A 13 27.75 36.84 -3.76
N LEU A 14 26.70 37.55 -4.17
CA LEU A 14 25.43 37.06 -4.73
C LEU A 14 25.51 37.15 -6.26
N GLU A 15 25.12 36.10 -6.99
CA GLU A 15 24.62 36.16 -8.38
C GLU A 15 23.70 34.94 -8.62
N THR A 16 22.38 35.09 -8.59
CA THR A 16 21.45 35.40 -9.71
C THR A 16 21.44 34.37 -10.86
N CYS A 17 20.41 33.53 -10.89
CA CYS A 17 20.09 32.67 -12.03
C CYS A 17 19.04 33.34 -12.94
N ILE A 18 19.39 33.51 -14.22
CA ILE A 18 18.54 34.02 -15.29
C ILE A 18 17.96 32.84 -16.09
N ALA A 19 16.65 32.87 -16.30
CA ALA A 19 15.92 32.01 -17.23
C ALA A 19 16.10 32.47 -18.69
N ARG A 20 16.14 31.54 -19.67
CA ARG A 20 15.45 31.68 -20.99
C ARG A 20 15.58 30.47 -21.95
N LYS A 21 14.41 30.14 -22.52
CA LYS A 21 14.07 29.79 -23.92
C LYS A 21 14.59 28.49 -24.55
N GLY A 22 13.63 27.66 -24.98
CA GLY A 22 13.82 26.50 -25.85
C GLY A 22 14.01 26.82 -27.34
N ARG A 23 14.20 25.75 -28.13
CA ARG A 23 14.01 25.69 -29.59
C ARG A 23 13.84 24.24 -30.08
N HIS A 24 12.74 24.04 -30.80
CA HIS A 24 12.56 23.31 -32.07
C HIS A 24 13.23 21.96 -32.34
N TRP A 25 12.33 21.00 -32.61
CA TRP A 25 12.50 19.80 -33.42
C TRP A 25 13.10 20.10 -34.80
N LYS A 26 14.00 19.21 -35.25
CA LYS A 26 14.22 18.91 -36.66
C LYS A 26 14.23 17.40 -36.86
N HIS A 27 13.28 16.94 -37.66
CA HIS A 27 13.28 15.64 -38.31
C HIS A 27 14.49 15.50 -39.24
N HIS A 28 15.13 14.34 -39.23
CA HIS A 28 15.86 13.83 -40.38
C HIS A 28 15.40 12.41 -40.69
N HIS A 29 14.69 12.28 -41.81
CA HIS A 29 14.62 11.04 -42.57
C HIS A 29 15.97 10.85 -43.28
N SER A 30 16.51 9.63 -43.21
CA SER A 30 17.26 9.07 -44.34
C SER A 30 17.10 7.55 -44.37
N SER A 31 16.74 7.11 -45.56
CA SER A 31 16.36 5.80 -46.04
C SER A 31 17.50 4.79 -46.18
N SER A 32 17.13 3.52 -46.05
CA SER A 32 17.54 2.35 -46.85
C SER A 32 19.03 2.10 -47.14
N SER A 33 19.51 0.92 -46.73
CA SER A 33 20.02 -0.04 -47.71
C SER A 33 19.89 -1.48 -47.19
N SER A 34 19.28 -2.28 -48.05
CA SER A 34 19.13 -3.72 -48.04
C SER A 34 20.48 -4.44 -48.15
N LEU A 35 20.58 -5.64 -47.57
CA LEU A 35 21.20 -6.80 -48.23
C LEU A 35 20.61 -8.08 -47.63
N SER A 36 19.82 -8.73 -48.48
CA SER A 36 19.38 -10.11 -48.38
C SER A 36 20.51 -11.05 -48.79
N ASP A 37 20.67 -12.17 -48.10
CA ASP A 37 21.02 -13.41 -48.78
C ASP A 37 20.34 -14.61 -48.12
N SER A 38 19.81 -15.46 -48.98
CA SER A 38 18.88 -16.55 -48.71
C SER A 38 19.52 -17.92 -49.01
N LEU A 39 18.81 -18.97 -48.57
CA LEU A 39 18.83 -20.38 -49.05
C LEU A 39 19.80 -21.33 -48.32
N SER A 40 19.48 -22.60 -48.04
CA SER A 40 18.23 -23.37 -48.03
C SER A 40 18.51 -24.81 -47.59
N SER A 41 17.48 -25.44 -47.00
CA SER A 41 17.14 -26.88 -47.10
C SER A 41 18.02 -27.95 -46.42
N LYS A 42 17.40 -28.76 -45.54
CA LYS A 42 17.12 -30.20 -45.78
C LYS A 42 16.41 -30.86 -44.58
N LYS A 43 15.16 -31.29 -44.81
CA LYS A 43 14.48 -32.48 -44.24
C LYS A 43 14.48 -33.55 -45.36
N PRO A 44 13.98 -34.80 -45.19
CA PRO A 44 13.45 -35.52 -44.01
C PRO A 44 14.02 -36.96 -43.89
N LYS A 45 13.56 -37.75 -42.90
CA LYS A 45 13.11 -39.15 -43.13
C LYS A 45 12.40 -39.76 -41.92
N SER A 46 11.26 -40.36 -42.21
CA SER A 46 10.39 -41.23 -41.43
C SER A 46 10.85 -42.69 -41.45
N HIS A 47 10.49 -43.49 -40.45
CA HIS A 47 10.15 -44.91 -40.62
C HIS A 47 9.20 -45.41 -39.53
N GLU A 48 8.27 -46.26 -39.96
CA GLU A 48 7.16 -46.91 -39.26
C GLU A 48 7.51 -48.25 -38.56
N ASN A 49 6.57 -48.66 -37.70
CA ASN A 49 6.07 -50.03 -37.40
C ASN A 49 6.88 -51.02 -36.54
N SER A 50 6.28 -51.43 -35.41
CA SER A 50 5.73 -52.79 -35.22
C SER A 50 5.09 -53.00 -33.84
N HIS A 51 3.94 -53.67 -33.84
CA HIS A 51 3.16 -54.15 -32.70
C HIS A 51 3.85 -55.27 -31.89
N SER A 52 3.52 -55.39 -30.59
CA SER A 52 3.22 -56.70 -29.98
C SER A 52 2.33 -56.59 -28.73
N HIS A 53 1.34 -57.49 -28.67
CA HIS A 53 0.41 -57.73 -27.57
C HIS A 53 1.00 -58.66 -26.50
N LYS A 54 0.54 -58.48 -25.24
CA LYS A 54 0.21 -59.46 -24.17
C LYS A 54 0.50 -58.79 -22.80
N SER A 55 -0.19 -59.01 -21.68
CA SER A 55 -1.49 -59.55 -21.28
C SER A 55 -1.54 -59.38 -19.74
N LYS A 56 -2.70 -59.00 -19.17
CA LYS A 56 -2.91 -58.87 -17.71
C LYS A 56 -2.72 -60.19 -16.95
N PRO A 57 -2.53 -60.12 -15.62
CA PRO A 57 -3.40 -60.91 -14.74
C PRO A 57 -4.05 -60.10 -13.60
N LYS A 58 -5.24 -60.56 -13.20
CA LYS A 58 -6.12 -60.09 -12.12
C LYS A 58 -5.87 -60.88 -10.81
N PRO A 59 -6.47 -60.49 -9.66
CA PRO A 59 -5.91 -60.64 -8.31
C PRO A 59 -6.55 -61.73 -7.41
N LYS A 60 -6.02 -61.84 -6.17
CA LYS A 60 -6.55 -62.38 -4.87
C LYS A 60 -5.86 -63.69 -4.37
N PRO A 61 -5.85 -64.02 -3.05
CA PRO A 61 -6.78 -63.56 -2.00
C PRO A 61 -6.20 -63.14 -0.63
N LYS A 62 -7.07 -62.45 0.13
CA LYS A 62 -6.98 -62.16 1.57
C LYS A 62 -7.07 -63.44 2.40
N VAL A 63 -6.20 -63.58 3.39
CA VAL A 63 -6.31 -64.59 4.46
C VAL A 63 -6.72 -63.90 5.77
N LYS A 64 -7.65 -64.58 6.45
CA LYS A 64 -8.38 -64.18 7.65
C LYS A 64 -7.53 -64.32 8.92
N THR A 65 -7.71 -63.37 9.82
CA THR A 65 -7.37 -63.43 11.25
C THR A 65 -8.16 -64.54 11.96
N PRO A 66 -7.56 -65.30 12.89
CA PRO A 66 -8.29 -66.07 13.88
C PRO A 66 -8.25 -65.40 15.26
N SER A 67 -9.40 -65.43 15.95
CA SER A 67 -9.59 -65.12 17.36
C SER A 67 -8.92 -66.16 18.27
N PRO A 68 -8.49 -65.80 19.50
CA PRO A 68 -7.85 -66.73 20.41
C PRO A 68 -8.88 -67.54 21.23
N LYS A 69 -8.59 -68.84 21.40
CA LYS A 69 -9.24 -69.72 22.38
C LYS A 69 -8.48 -69.74 23.71
N SER A 70 -9.27 -69.99 24.74
CA SER A 70 -9.05 -69.95 26.19
C SER A 70 -8.38 -71.18 26.80
N GLY A 71 -7.85 -70.97 28.02
CA GLY A 71 -7.57 -71.97 29.06
C GLY A 71 -6.10 -72.39 29.13
N VAL A 72 -5.40 -72.47 30.27
CA VAL A 72 -5.80 -72.61 31.69
C VAL A 72 -4.58 -72.22 32.56
N GLY A 73 -4.81 -71.68 33.77
CA GLY A 73 -3.88 -71.88 34.89
C GLY A 73 -3.53 -70.63 35.72
N SER A 74 -4.35 -70.29 36.71
CA SER A 74 -3.98 -69.37 37.80
C SER A 74 -3.01 -70.04 38.79
N PRO A 75 -2.24 -69.25 39.55
CA PRO A 75 -2.61 -69.15 40.97
C PRO A 75 -2.51 -67.72 41.57
N VAL A 76 -3.55 -67.42 42.36
CA VAL A 76 -3.58 -66.75 43.67
C VAL A 76 -2.64 -65.56 43.91
N VAL A 77 -3.24 -64.37 43.94
CA VAL A 77 -2.67 -63.10 44.39
C VAL A 77 -2.90 -62.94 45.90
N SER A 78 -1.83 -62.71 46.64
CA SER A 78 -1.83 -62.20 48.02
C SER A 78 -1.71 -60.66 48.01
N GLN A 79 -2.56 -59.98 48.78
CA GLN A 79 -2.57 -58.53 48.95
C GLN A 79 -1.44 -58.05 49.87
N PRO A 80 -0.77 -56.93 49.54
CA PRO A 80 -0.06 -56.09 50.50
C PRO A 80 -0.85 -54.82 50.87
N PRO A 81 -0.45 -54.12 51.94
CA PRO A 81 -1.33 -53.40 52.86
C PRO A 81 -1.78 -52.00 52.40
N GLN A 82 -2.90 -51.56 52.98
CA GLN A 82 -3.44 -50.20 52.87
C GLN A 82 -2.42 -49.15 53.37
N VAL A 83 -2.14 -48.18 52.51
CA VAL A 83 -1.41 -46.95 52.84
C VAL A 83 -2.38 -45.99 53.56
N PRO A 84 -2.01 -45.42 54.71
CA PRO A 84 -2.85 -44.44 55.42
C PRO A 84 -2.93 -43.11 54.63
N PRO A 85 -4.02 -42.34 54.79
CA PRO A 85 -4.20 -41.09 54.05
C PRO A 85 -3.12 -40.08 54.45
N SER A 86 -2.51 -39.45 53.44
CA SER A 86 -1.53 -38.38 53.63
C SER A 86 -2.15 -37.18 54.36
N PRO A 87 -1.43 -36.50 55.27
CA PRO A 87 -1.90 -35.26 55.87
C PRO A 87 -2.10 -34.20 54.79
N GLN A 88 -3.25 -33.54 54.79
CA GLN A 88 -3.45 -32.33 54.00
C GLN A 88 -2.48 -31.25 54.47
N VAL A 89 -1.48 -30.96 53.65
CA VAL A 89 -0.63 -29.78 53.82
C VAL A 89 -1.47 -28.58 53.38
N GLN A 90 -1.84 -27.74 54.35
CA GLN A 90 -2.42 -26.42 54.07
C GLN A 90 -1.41 -25.58 53.29
N PRO A 91 -1.82 -24.83 52.24
CA PRO A 91 -0.93 -23.89 51.58
C PRO A 91 -0.49 -22.81 52.57
N PRO A 92 0.76 -22.32 52.47
CA PRO A 92 1.24 -21.27 53.36
C PRO A 92 0.40 -19.99 53.17
N PRO A 93 0.23 -19.17 54.22
CA PRO A 93 -0.46 -17.89 54.11
C PRO A 93 0.27 -16.98 53.11
N PRO A 94 -0.44 -16.09 52.40
CA PRO A 94 0.17 -15.20 51.43
C PRO A 94 1.26 -14.36 52.09
N GLN A 95 2.49 -14.48 51.61
CA GLN A 95 3.54 -13.52 51.95
C GLN A 95 3.16 -12.19 51.32
N VAL A 96 2.96 -11.17 52.17
CA VAL A 96 2.84 -9.78 51.75
C VAL A 96 4.18 -9.37 51.16
N GLN A 97 4.28 -9.42 49.83
CA GLN A 97 5.36 -8.77 49.11
C GLN A 97 5.21 -7.25 49.31
N ALA A 98 6.29 -6.59 49.73
CA ALA A 98 6.36 -5.14 49.67
C ALA A 98 6.10 -4.70 48.22
N PRO A 99 5.33 -3.62 47.99
CA PRO A 99 5.03 -3.18 46.65
C PRO A 99 6.33 -2.86 45.91
N PRO A 100 6.39 -3.09 44.57
CA PRO A 100 7.51 -2.65 43.75
C PRO A 100 7.75 -1.15 43.99
N PRO A 101 8.99 -0.63 43.84
CA PRO A 101 9.20 0.81 43.77
C PRO A 101 8.26 1.33 42.68
N GLN A 102 7.33 2.20 43.07
CA GLN A 102 6.50 2.89 42.11
C GLN A 102 7.44 3.63 41.17
N VAL A 103 7.54 3.16 39.93
CA VAL A 103 7.93 4.04 38.84
C VAL A 103 6.90 5.15 38.91
N GLN A 104 7.30 6.31 39.43
CA GLN A 104 6.44 7.47 39.45
C GLN A 104 5.95 7.65 38.03
N ALA A 105 4.64 7.56 37.84
CA ALA A 105 4.03 8.04 36.63
C ALA A 105 4.61 9.44 36.38
N PRO A 106 4.94 9.82 35.12
CA PRO A 106 5.21 11.21 34.83
C PRO A 106 4.10 12.02 35.49
N PRO A 107 4.44 13.15 36.16
CA PRO A 107 3.47 13.91 36.94
C PRO A 107 2.23 14.06 36.07
N PRO A 108 1.01 13.80 36.60
CA PRO A 108 -0.20 13.95 35.82
C PRO A 108 -0.08 15.28 35.13
N HIS A 109 -0.09 15.27 33.79
CA HIS A 109 -0.14 16.51 33.03
C HIS A 109 -1.25 17.29 33.70
N LEU A 110 -0.86 18.35 34.41
CA LEU A 110 -1.80 19.36 34.87
C LEU A 110 -2.70 19.56 33.67
N PRO A 111 -4.04 19.45 33.79
CA PRO A 111 -4.90 19.70 32.66
C PRO A 111 -4.39 20.99 32.06
N LEU A 112 -3.90 20.91 30.81
CA LEU A 112 -3.54 22.09 30.06
C LEU A 112 -4.74 22.99 30.27
N LYS A 113 -4.51 24.14 30.92
CA LYS A 113 -5.56 25.12 31.11
C LYS A 113 -6.25 25.23 29.74
N PRO A 114 -7.60 25.16 29.67
CA PRO A 114 -8.29 25.40 28.43
C PRO A 114 -7.66 26.64 27.82
N VAL A 115 -7.11 26.52 26.61
CA VAL A 115 -6.64 27.69 25.88
C VAL A 115 -7.90 28.54 25.72
N GLU A 116 -7.98 29.62 26.47
CA GLU A 116 -9.06 30.60 26.32
C GLU A 116 -9.01 31.08 24.86
N GLY A 117 -10.03 30.68 24.08
CA GLY A 117 -10.35 31.28 22.78
C GLY A 117 -9.69 30.64 21.56
N SER A 118 -9.88 29.34 21.29
CA SER A 118 -9.76 28.86 19.90
C SER A 118 -10.84 29.56 19.07
N GLN A 119 -10.43 30.56 18.28
CA GLN A 119 -11.38 31.33 17.49
C GLN A 119 -11.99 30.43 16.41
N GLU A 120 -13.32 30.38 16.38
CA GLU A 120 -14.08 29.55 15.46
C GLU A 120 -14.52 30.36 14.22
N PHE A 121 -14.44 29.72 13.07
CA PHE A 121 -14.80 30.28 11.77
C PHE A 121 -15.74 29.30 11.06
N ASN A 122 -17.04 29.47 11.26
CA ASN A 122 -18.05 28.61 10.64
C ASN A 122 -18.31 29.03 9.20
N VAL A 123 -18.24 28.10 8.25
CA VAL A 123 -18.45 28.38 6.81
C VAL A 123 -19.79 29.05 6.50
N LEU A 124 -20.82 28.83 7.33
CA LEU A 124 -22.12 29.49 7.20
C LEU A 124 -22.04 31.00 7.42
N ASP A 125 -21.18 31.47 8.33
CA ASP A 125 -20.94 32.90 8.60
C ASP A 125 -20.26 33.60 7.42
N PHE A 126 -19.66 32.82 6.51
CA PHE A 126 -19.03 33.28 5.27
C PHE A 126 -19.93 33.09 4.04
N GLY A 127 -21.21 32.74 4.24
CA GLY A 127 -22.22 32.71 3.20
C GLY A 127 -22.46 31.35 2.55
N ALA A 128 -21.86 30.28 3.07
CA ALA A 128 -22.16 28.92 2.61
C ALA A 128 -23.65 28.61 2.80
N LYS A 129 -24.24 27.91 1.83
CA LYS A 129 -25.64 27.48 1.84
C LYS A 129 -25.78 26.09 2.44
N GLY A 130 -24.86 25.17 2.13
CA GLY A 130 -24.89 23.81 2.68
C GLY A 130 -26.11 23.00 2.23
N ASP A 131 -26.65 23.27 1.04
CA ASP A 131 -27.82 22.62 0.44
C ASP A 131 -27.45 21.49 -0.55
N GLY A 132 -26.16 21.25 -0.78
CA GLY A 132 -25.60 20.27 -1.70
C GLY A 132 -25.73 20.66 -3.19
N MET A 133 -26.18 21.88 -3.47
CA MET A 133 -26.50 22.35 -4.82
C MET A 133 -25.81 23.67 -5.17
N SER A 134 -25.78 24.61 -4.22
CA SER A 134 -25.14 25.90 -4.35
C SER A 134 -23.63 25.77 -4.20
N ASP A 135 -22.87 26.44 -5.06
CA ASP A 135 -21.40 26.45 -4.96
C ASP A 135 -20.95 27.21 -3.70
N ASP A 136 -20.44 26.46 -2.72
CA ASP A 136 -19.98 26.96 -1.43
C ASP A 136 -18.47 27.25 -1.41
N THR A 137 -17.75 27.06 -2.52
CA THR A 137 -16.29 27.18 -2.59
C THR A 137 -15.79 28.53 -2.08
N LYS A 138 -16.46 29.63 -2.45
CA LYS A 138 -16.07 30.99 -2.02
C LYS A 138 -16.23 31.21 -0.52
N ALA A 139 -17.24 30.60 0.09
CA ALA A 139 -17.43 30.67 1.53
C ALA A 139 -16.31 29.91 2.28
N PHE A 140 -15.91 28.74 1.77
CA PHE A 140 -14.78 27.97 2.30
C PHE A 140 -13.46 28.74 2.18
N GLU A 141 -13.18 29.35 1.03
CA GLU A 141 -12.00 30.20 0.83
C GLU A 141 -11.96 31.38 1.83
N ALA A 142 -13.10 32.03 2.06
CA ALA A 142 -13.19 33.19 2.95
C ALA A 142 -13.05 32.79 4.44
N ALA A 143 -13.68 31.69 4.85
CA ALA A 143 -13.55 31.12 6.18
C ALA A 143 -12.09 30.73 6.46
N TRP A 144 -11.45 30.02 5.52
CA TRP A 144 -10.04 29.66 5.62
C TRP A 144 -9.14 30.90 5.69
N GLY A 145 -9.37 31.91 4.84
CA GLY A 145 -8.61 33.16 4.85
C GLY A 145 -8.70 33.94 6.16
N SER A 146 -9.72 33.69 6.98
CA SER A 146 -9.86 34.24 8.33
C SER A 146 -9.20 33.35 9.38
N ALA A 147 -9.48 32.04 9.37
CA ALA A 147 -8.85 31.06 10.26
C ALA A 147 -7.32 31.06 10.16
N CYS A 148 -6.78 31.10 8.93
CA CYS A 148 -5.36 31.13 8.62
C CYS A 148 -4.57 32.24 9.35
N LYS A 149 -5.22 33.34 9.74
CA LYS A 149 -4.56 34.47 10.41
C LYS A 149 -4.41 34.27 11.92
N VAL A 150 -5.02 33.23 12.48
CA VAL A 150 -5.16 33.01 13.92
C VAL A 150 -4.59 31.65 14.29
N GLU A 151 -3.63 31.64 15.20
CA GLU A 151 -3.01 30.41 15.70
C GLU A 151 -4.03 29.58 16.45
N ALA A 152 -3.99 28.26 16.25
CA ALA A 152 -4.92 27.32 16.89
C ALA A 152 -6.42 27.64 16.66
N SER A 153 -6.75 28.31 15.55
CA SER A 153 -8.13 28.55 15.15
C SER A 153 -8.81 27.27 14.68
N THR A 154 -10.14 27.28 14.70
CA THR A 154 -10.96 26.17 14.18
C THR A 154 -11.86 26.65 13.06
N MET A 155 -11.72 26.05 11.87
CA MET A 155 -12.68 26.21 10.78
C MET A 155 -13.77 25.15 10.91
N ILE A 156 -15.03 25.56 11.03
CA ILE A 156 -16.16 24.68 11.33
C ILE A 156 -16.96 24.41 10.05
N ILE A 157 -17.13 23.12 9.73
CA ILE A 157 -18.01 22.61 8.68
C ILE A 157 -19.10 21.82 9.40
N PRO A 158 -20.25 22.47 9.71
CA PRO A 158 -21.22 21.94 10.66
C PRO A 158 -21.96 20.71 10.13
N SER A 159 -22.39 19.86 11.07
CA SER A 159 -23.31 18.75 10.83
C SER A 159 -24.64 19.26 10.25
N ASP A 160 -25.42 18.36 9.63
CA ASP A 160 -26.73 18.63 8.99
C ASP A 160 -26.68 19.36 7.63
N TYR A 161 -25.50 19.75 7.17
CA TYR A 161 -25.30 20.43 5.89
C TYR A 161 -24.51 19.59 4.89
N ILE A 162 -24.80 19.81 3.61
CA ILE A 162 -24.07 19.24 2.48
C ILE A 162 -23.49 20.40 1.67
N PHE A 163 -22.19 20.53 1.59
CA PHE A 163 -21.52 21.63 0.91
C PHE A 163 -21.01 21.16 -0.45
N LEU A 164 -21.52 21.75 -1.54
CA LEU A 164 -20.95 21.54 -2.87
C LEU A 164 -19.72 22.44 -3.00
N VAL A 165 -18.54 21.82 -3.05
CA VAL A 165 -17.26 22.54 -3.06
C VAL A 165 -16.46 22.10 -4.28
N GLY A 166 -16.07 23.05 -5.14
CA GLY A 166 -15.18 22.81 -6.26
C GLY A 166 -13.73 22.60 -5.85
N PRO A 167 -12.81 22.47 -6.82
CA PRO A 167 -11.38 22.35 -6.53
C PRO A 167 -10.87 23.53 -5.70
N ILE A 168 -10.25 23.24 -4.56
CA ILE A 168 -9.81 24.23 -3.58
C ILE A 168 -8.44 23.87 -2.99
N SER A 169 -7.64 24.91 -2.70
CA SER A 169 -6.33 24.77 -2.03
C SER A 169 -6.25 25.68 -0.82
N PHE A 170 -6.11 25.08 0.35
CA PHE A 170 -5.88 25.70 1.64
C PHE A 170 -4.37 25.88 1.85
N SER A 171 -3.87 27.04 1.42
CA SER A 171 -2.43 27.33 1.37
C SER A 171 -1.91 27.91 2.69
N GLY A 172 -0.87 27.28 3.22
CA GLY A 172 -0.25 27.53 4.52
C GLY A 172 1.04 28.36 4.64
N PRO A 173 1.77 28.80 3.58
CA PRO A 173 3.04 29.53 3.76
C PRO A 173 2.99 30.79 4.63
N TYR A 174 1.79 31.35 4.81
CA TYR A 174 1.53 32.54 5.62
C TYR A 174 0.47 32.31 6.70
N CYS A 175 0.07 31.05 6.94
CA CYS A 175 -0.88 30.73 7.99
C CYS A 175 -0.19 30.55 9.33
N GLN A 176 -0.93 30.88 10.38
CA GLN A 176 -0.56 30.50 11.74
C GLN A 176 -0.67 28.97 11.91
N ALA A 177 0.04 28.44 12.90
CA ALA A 177 0.12 27.01 13.15
C ALA A 177 -1.13 26.46 13.86
N ASN A 178 -1.23 25.13 13.88
CA ASN A 178 -2.17 24.38 14.73
C ASN A 178 -3.65 24.57 14.39
N ILE A 179 -3.96 24.98 13.15
CA ILE A 179 -5.34 25.16 12.69
C ILE A 179 -6.07 23.81 12.71
N VAL A 180 -7.30 23.82 13.20
CA VAL A 180 -8.21 22.68 13.18
C VAL A 180 -9.24 22.88 12.08
N PHE A 181 -9.39 21.90 11.20
CA PHE A 181 -10.49 21.79 10.26
C PHE A 181 -11.48 20.77 10.82
N GLN A 182 -12.56 21.29 11.41
CA GLN A 182 -13.62 20.49 12.04
C GLN A 182 -14.68 20.16 11.00
N LEU A 183 -14.67 18.92 10.51
CA LEU A 183 -15.58 18.39 9.50
C LEU A 183 -16.63 17.48 10.14
N ASP A 184 -17.83 18.00 10.36
CA ASP A 184 -18.98 17.22 10.85
C ASP A 184 -20.12 17.12 9.82
N GLY A 185 -20.15 18.01 8.83
CA GLY A 185 -21.04 17.94 7.67
C GLY A 185 -20.54 17.03 6.55
N MET A 186 -21.18 17.15 5.38
CA MET A 186 -20.75 16.47 4.16
C MET A 186 -20.20 17.49 3.15
N ILE A 187 -19.05 17.22 2.54
CA ILE A 187 -18.53 17.96 1.39
C ILE A 187 -18.69 17.06 0.16
N VAL A 188 -19.32 17.56 -0.90
CA VAL A 188 -19.56 16.82 -2.15
C VAL A 188 -18.87 17.50 -3.33
N ALA A 189 -18.30 16.69 -4.22
CA ALA A 189 -17.64 17.17 -5.42
C ALA A 189 -18.65 17.64 -6.50
N PRO A 190 -18.29 18.58 -7.37
CA PRO A 190 -19.07 18.91 -8.55
C PRO A 190 -18.94 17.83 -9.62
N ASN A 191 -20.06 17.53 -10.28
CA ASN A 191 -20.11 16.62 -11.44
C ASN A 191 -20.06 17.36 -12.78
N ASP A 192 -19.97 18.69 -12.76
CA ASP A 192 -19.85 19.50 -13.97
C ASP A 192 -18.38 19.59 -14.39
N PRO A 193 -17.99 19.06 -15.56
CA PRO A 193 -16.63 19.13 -16.08
C PRO A 193 -16.06 20.55 -16.15
N ASP A 194 -16.91 21.55 -16.44
CA ASP A 194 -16.46 22.94 -16.61
C ASP A 194 -16.00 23.56 -15.28
N THR A 195 -16.39 22.97 -14.15
CA THR A 195 -15.88 23.34 -12.81
C THR A 195 -14.44 22.87 -12.58
N TRP A 196 -14.02 21.82 -13.28
CA TRP A 196 -12.69 21.23 -13.13
C TRP A 196 -11.72 21.88 -14.11
N GLY A 197 -10.85 22.74 -13.59
CA GLY A 197 -9.75 23.30 -14.36
C GLY A 197 -8.89 22.21 -15.03
N ARG A 198 -8.11 22.60 -16.04
CA ARG A 198 -7.25 21.64 -16.76
C ARG A 198 -6.06 21.20 -15.90
N GLY A 199 -5.95 19.89 -15.67
CA GLY A 199 -4.75 19.26 -15.08
C GLY A 199 -4.57 19.41 -13.58
N LEU A 200 -5.66 19.65 -12.83
CA LEU A 200 -5.62 19.65 -11.37
C LEU A 200 -5.49 18.21 -10.86
N LEU A 201 -4.49 17.97 -10.00
CA LEU A 201 -4.20 16.65 -9.43
C LEU A 201 -4.93 16.40 -8.10
N TRP A 202 -5.70 17.38 -7.62
CA TRP A 202 -6.41 17.35 -6.36
C TRP A 202 -7.78 18.00 -6.49
N TRP A 203 -8.69 17.58 -5.62
CA TRP A 203 -9.93 18.27 -5.35
C TRP A 203 -9.76 19.20 -4.16
N ILE A 204 -9.46 18.66 -2.98
CA ILE A 204 -9.18 19.45 -1.76
C ILE A 204 -7.71 19.29 -1.40
N GLU A 205 -6.96 20.39 -1.37
CA GLU A 205 -5.54 20.39 -1.01
C GLU A 205 -5.25 21.23 0.24
N PHE A 206 -4.43 20.69 1.13
CA PHE A 206 -3.80 21.38 2.26
C PHE A 206 -2.29 21.45 2.01
N THR A 207 -1.75 22.65 1.80
CA THR A 207 -0.37 22.79 1.30
C THR A 207 0.48 23.68 2.19
N LYS A 208 1.67 23.19 2.57
CA LYS A 208 2.69 23.92 3.35
C LYS A 208 2.19 24.43 4.70
N LEU A 209 1.47 23.58 5.42
CA LEU A 209 0.94 23.87 6.77
C LEU A 209 1.82 23.27 7.86
N LYS A 210 1.64 23.79 9.08
CA LYS A 210 2.30 23.31 10.30
C LYS A 210 1.26 23.02 11.38
N GLY A 211 1.18 21.78 11.86
CA GLY A 211 0.27 21.40 12.94
C GLY A 211 -1.19 21.27 12.50
N ILE A 212 -1.48 21.15 11.21
CA ILE A 212 -2.88 21.09 10.73
C ILE A 212 -3.53 19.80 11.22
N LYS A 213 -4.74 19.92 11.78
CA LYS A 213 -5.57 18.80 12.19
C LYS A 213 -6.89 18.79 11.45
N ILE A 214 -7.18 17.73 10.71
CA ILE A 214 -8.50 17.44 10.16
C ILE A 214 -9.18 16.45 11.08
N GLN A 215 -10.34 16.80 11.62
CA GLN A 215 -11.08 15.95 12.55
C GLN A 215 -12.59 16.10 12.38
N GLY A 216 -13.35 15.23 13.02
CA GLY A 216 -14.80 15.27 13.09
C GLY A 216 -15.42 13.94 12.69
N SER A 217 -16.70 13.95 12.39
CA SER A 217 -17.47 12.75 11.99
C SER A 217 -18.06 12.83 10.58
N GLY A 218 -17.72 13.89 9.86
CA GLY A 218 -18.26 14.21 8.55
C GLY A 218 -17.67 13.39 7.40
N VAL A 219 -18.15 13.70 6.20
CA VAL A 219 -17.90 12.93 4.98
C VAL A 219 -17.35 13.82 3.86
N ILE A 220 -16.33 13.33 3.17
CA ILE A 220 -15.86 13.87 1.88
C ILE A 220 -16.30 12.89 0.79
N ASP A 221 -17.25 13.28 -0.06
CA ASP A 221 -17.75 12.45 -1.16
C ASP A 221 -17.27 13.00 -2.52
N GLY A 222 -16.33 12.27 -3.14
CA GLY A 222 -15.72 12.64 -4.41
C GLY A 222 -16.61 12.41 -5.64
N ARG A 223 -17.78 11.75 -5.48
CA ARG A 223 -18.71 11.40 -6.56
C ARG A 223 -18.04 10.76 -7.79
N GLY A 224 -17.04 9.91 -7.54
CA GLY A 224 -16.12 9.31 -8.51
C GLY A 224 -16.73 8.58 -9.69
N THR A 225 -17.98 8.14 -9.61
CA THR A 225 -18.69 7.42 -10.69
C THR A 225 -18.59 8.10 -12.07
N VAL A 226 -18.70 9.43 -12.15
CA VAL A 226 -18.59 10.17 -13.42
C VAL A 226 -17.16 10.18 -13.99
N TRP A 227 -16.16 9.94 -13.15
CA TRP A 227 -14.74 9.84 -13.52
C TRP A 227 -14.34 8.42 -13.92
N TRP A 228 -15.05 7.40 -13.42
CA TRP A 228 -14.76 6.00 -13.71
C TRP A 228 -15.45 5.50 -14.99
N GLN A 229 -16.55 6.14 -15.42
CA GLN A 229 -17.28 5.79 -16.64
C GLN A 229 -16.50 6.07 -17.95
N GLN A 230 -15.37 6.78 -17.86
CA GLN A 230 -14.47 6.97 -18.99
C GLN A 230 -13.48 5.80 -19.10
N ASP A 231 -13.95 4.71 -19.71
CA ASP A 231 -13.06 3.76 -20.38
C ASP A 231 -12.56 4.40 -21.68
N GLN A 232 -11.46 5.16 -21.61
CA GLN A 232 -10.60 5.36 -22.78
C GLN A 232 -9.36 4.49 -22.60
N PRO A 233 -9.13 3.47 -23.46
CA PRO A 233 -7.97 2.59 -23.40
C PRO A 233 -6.67 3.26 -23.91
N PHE A 234 -6.55 4.58 -23.81
CA PHE A 234 -5.45 5.38 -24.35
C PHE A 234 -5.01 6.43 -23.33
N ASP A 235 -4.22 5.99 -22.35
CA ASP A 235 -3.09 6.72 -21.71
C ASP A 235 -2.78 6.21 -20.29
N TYR A 236 -3.63 5.34 -19.74
CA TYR A 236 -3.28 4.57 -18.55
C TYR A 236 -3.02 3.11 -18.95
N PRO A 237 -1.76 2.74 -19.11
CA PRO A 237 -1.40 1.39 -19.49
C PRO A 237 -1.95 0.38 -18.46
N ILE A 238 -2.58 -0.67 -18.98
CA ILE A 238 -3.17 -1.77 -18.20
C ILE A 238 -2.08 -2.29 -17.27
N ASP A 239 -2.27 -2.16 -15.96
CA ASP A 239 -1.34 -2.73 -15.00
C ASP A 239 -1.19 -4.23 -15.28
N ASP A 240 0.05 -4.71 -15.39
CA ASP A 240 0.38 -6.14 -15.56
C ASP A 240 -0.08 -7.01 -14.39
N ASP A 241 -0.77 -6.44 -13.40
CA ASP A 241 -1.41 -7.13 -12.30
C ASP A 241 -2.36 -8.24 -12.81
N PHE A 242 -3.01 -8.04 -13.97
CA PHE A 242 -3.79 -9.10 -14.64
C PHE A 242 -2.93 -10.25 -15.20
N LYS A 243 -1.64 -10.05 -15.50
CA LYS A 243 -0.73 -11.15 -15.93
C LYS A 243 -0.32 -12.05 -14.77
N LEU A 244 -0.38 -11.57 -13.53
CA LEU A 244 -0.14 -12.41 -12.34
C LEU A 244 -1.29 -13.40 -12.09
N ILE A 245 -2.46 -13.14 -12.66
CA ILE A 245 -3.69 -13.93 -12.52
C ILE A 245 -4.11 -14.42 -13.92
N VAL A 246 -3.57 -15.56 -14.37
CA VAL A 246 -3.96 -16.13 -15.67
C VAL A 246 -5.06 -17.19 -15.45
N PRO A 247 -6.31 -16.98 -15.89
CA PRO A 247 -7.31 -18.05 -15.89
C PRO A 247 -7.03 -19.05 -17.02
N LEU A 248 -6.96 -20.34 -16.70
CA LEU A 248 -6.67 -21.41 -17.69
C LEU A 248 -7.79 -21.66 -18.70
N ASN A 249 -8.99 -21.11 -18.49
CA ASN A 249 -10.00 -21.02 -19.52
C ASN A 249 -9.97 -19.61 -20.07
N ASN A 250 -9.69 -19.46 -21.37
CA ASN A 250 -9.75 -18.22 -22.16
C ASN A 250 -11.12 -17.49 -22.14
N SER A 251 -11.96 -17.70 -21.12
CA SER A 251 -13.13 -16.90 -20.83
C SER A 251 -12.74 -15.70 -19.96
N VAL A 252 -11.86 -14.84 -20.48
CA VAL A 252 -12.01 -13.42 -20.14
C VAL A 252 -13.31 -13.04 -20.83
N GLN A 253 -14.31 -12.64 -20.06
CA GLN A 253 -15.49 -12.03 -20.66
C GLN A 253 -15.01 -10.73 -21.32
N GLU A 254 -14.85 -10.76 -22.64
CA GLU A 254 -14.70 -9.52 -23.42
C GLU A 254 -15.86 -8.61 -23.03
N HIS A 255 -15.47 -7.40 -22.68
CA HIS A 255 -16.25 -6.31 -22.10
C HIS A 255 -17.78 -6.46 -22.11
N PRO A 256 -18.46 -6.31 -20.96
CA PRO A 256 -19.91 -6.14 -20.96
C PRO A 256 -20.28 -4.95 -21.87
N PRO A 257 -21.41 -5.02 -22.59
CA PRO A 257 -21.78 -3.97 -23.54
C PRO A 257 -21.91 -2.63 -22.81
N MET A 258 -21.11 -1.66 -23.28
CA MET A 258 -21.14 -0.27 -22.81
C MET A 258 -22.57 0.30 -22.91
N PRO A 259 -23.08 0.99 -21.88
CA PRO A 259 -24.30 1.75 -22.00
C PRO A 259 -24.13 2.85 -23.07
N ILE A 260 -25.20 3.11 -23.80
CA ILE A 260 -25.28 4.16 -24.81
C ILE A 260 -24.90 5.50 -24.17
N ARG A 261 -23.86 6.15 -24.71
CA ARG A 261 -23.39 7.49 -24.30
C ARG A 261 -24.54 8.49 -24.35
N SER A 262 -24.84 9.10 -23.21
CA SER A 262 -25.53 10.40 -23.15
C SER A 262 -24.51 11.48 -23.48
N GLU A 263 -24.91 12.46 -24.29
CA GLU A 263 -24.15 13.65 -24.67
C GLU A 263 -23.93 14.58 -23.44
N LEU A 264 -23.16 14.15 -22.45
CA LEU A 264 -22.61 15.03 -21.42
C LEU A 264 -21.22 15.47 -21.86
N ASN A 265 -20.84 16.73 -21.56
CA ASN A 265 -19.44 17.14 -21.61
C ASN A 265 -18.62 16.12 -20.79
N ASP A 266 -17.57 15.57 -21.39
CA ASP A 266 -16.74 14.55 -20.77
C ASP A 266 -15.91 15.16 -19.62
N MET A 267 -15.80 14.47 -18.48
CA MET A 267 -14.89 14.85 -17.39
C MET A 267 -13.44 14.98 -17.90
N PRO A 268 -12.59 15.82 -17.28
CA PRO A 268 -11.16 15.88 -17.63
C PRO A 268 -10.47 14.51 -17.52
N SER A 269 -9.50 14.25 -18.39
CA SER A 269 -8.77 12.97 -18.41
C SER A 269 -7.90 12.72 -17.17
N ILE A 270 -7.48 13.79 -16.49
CA ILE A 270 -6.70 13.72 -15.26
C ILE A 270 -7.68 13.66 -14.09
N LYS A 271 -7.75 12.49 -13.44
CA LYS A 271 -8.57 12.28 -12.25
C LYS A 271 -7.88 12.92 -11.03
N PRO A 272 -8.59 13.74 -10.24
CA PRO A 272 -8.02 14.35 -9.04
C PRO A 272 -8.05 13.40 -7.84
N THR A 273 -7.05 13.52 -6.96
CA THR A 273 -7.11 12.97 -5.60
C THR A 273 -8.16 13.73 -4.78
N ALA A 274 -8.99 13.04 -3.98
CA ALA A 274 -10.03 13.71 -3.19
C ALA A 274 -9.44 14.66 -2.13
N LEU A 275 -8.56 14.14 -1.26
CA LEU A 275 -7.91 14.93 -0.21
C LEU A 275 -6.38 14.79 -0.29
N ARG A 276 -5.67 15.90 -0.51
CA ARG A 276 -4.20 15.92 -0.64
C ARG A 276 -3.55 16.84 0.38
N PHE A 277 -2.48 16.36 0.99
CA PHE A 277 -1.52 17.15 1.73
C PHE A 277 -0.22 17.26 0.94
N TYR A 278 0.30 18.48 0.83
CA TYR A 278 1.57 18.74 0.15
C TYR A 278 2.50 19.57 1.03
N GLY A 279 3.74 19.11 1.26
CA GLY A 279 4.77 19.94 1.90
C GLY A 279 4.45 20.35 3.34
N SER A 280 3.57 19.63 4.04
CA SER A 280 3.09 19.99 5.39
C SER A 280 3.80 19.18 6.47
N ILE A 281 3.94 19.77 7.66
CA ILE A 281 4.62 19.16 8.81
C ILE A 281 3.65 19.07 9.98
N ASP A 282 3.69 17.96 10.72
CA ASP A 282 2.80 17.71 11.87
C ASP A 282 1.34 17.75 11.42
N VAL A 283 0.96 16.73 10.66
CA VAL A 283 -0.37 16.60 10.06
C VAL A 283 -1.14 15.50 10.77
N THR A 284 -2.34 15.82 11.25
CA THR A 284 -3.25 14.81 11.81
C THR A 284 -4.53 14.73 11.00
N VAL A 285 -4.97 13.52 10.62
CA VAL A 285 -6.28 13.26 10.00
C VAL A 285 -6.99 12.19 10.80
N THR A 286 -8.20 12.47 11.30
CA THR A 286 -8.92 11.53 12.15
C THR A 286 -10.44 11.63 12.07
N GLY A 287 -11.15 10.51 12.30
CA GLY A 287 -12.60 10.44 12.51
C GLY A 287 -13.47 10.57 11.25
N ILE A 288 -12.95 11.18 10.19
CA ILE A 288 -13.70 11.47 8.97
C ILE A 288 -13.84 10.24 8.07
N THR A 289 -14.85 10.28 7.19
CA THR A 289 -15.01 9.34 6.07
C THR A 289 -14.66 10.01 4.75
N ILE A 290 -13.90 9.34 3.88
CA ILE A 290 -13.63 9.75 2.50
C ILE A 290 -14.17 8.68 1.57
N GLN A 291 -15.09 9.03 0.68
CA GLN A 291 -15.76 8.06 -0.18
C GLN A 291 -15.82 8.50 -1.64
N ASN A 292 -15.99 7.51 -2.53
CA ASN A 292 -16.16 7.68 -3.97
C ASN A 292 -15.12 8.64 -4.58
N SER A 293 -13.85 8.47 -4.23
CA SER A 293 -12.82 9.37 -4.75
C SER A 293 -12.62 9.18 -6.26
N PRO A 294 -12.44 10.24 -7.07
CA PRO A 294 -12.13 10.10 -8.49
C PRO A 294 -10.85 9.28 -8.75
N GLN A 295 -9.85 9.47 -7.89
CA GLN A 295 -8.57 8.74 -7.85
C GLN A 295 -8.27 8.37 -6.38
N CYS A 296 -7.07 8.63 -5.84
CA CYS A 296 -6.73 8.35 -4.44
C CYS A 296 -7.62 9.14 -3.46
N HIS A 297 -8.02 8.52 -2.35
CA HIS A 297 -8.85 9.15 -1.33
C HIS A 297 -8.04 10.15 -0.49
N LEU A 298 -6.91 9.71 0.08
CA LEU A 298 -6.05 10.53 0.92
C LEU A 298 -4.59 10.42 0.46
N LYS A 299 -3.98 11.54 0.10
CA LYS A 299 -2.58 11.58 -0.36
C LYS A 299 -1.71 12.48 0.51
N PHE A 300 -0.52 12.02 0.87
CA PHE A 300 0.53 12.81 1.50
C PHE A 300 1.74 12.86 0.58
N ASP A 301 2.16 14.05 0.20
CA ASP A 301 3.31 14.28 -0.68
C ASP A 301 4.26 15.28 -0.05
N ASN A 302 5.50 14.86 0.20
CA ASN A 302 6.52 15.67 0.86
C ASN A 302 6.10 16.14 2.27
N CYS A 303 5.44 15.28 3.04
CA CYS A 303 5.00 15.55 4.41
C CYS A 303 5.92 14.94 5.47
N VAL A 304 5.96 15.53 6.67
CA VAL A 304 6.78 15.03 7.79
C VAL A 304 5.94 15.00 9.06
N GLN A 305 6.07 13.95 9.87
CA GLN A 305 5.23 13.75 11.07
C GLN A 305 3.74 13.71 10.70
N VAL A 306 3.34 12.62 10.06
CA VAL A 306 1.96 12.39 9.65
C VAL A 306 1.32 11.37 10.58
N LEU A 307 0.15 11.70 11.11
CA LEU A 307 -0.67 10.81 11.91
C LEU A 307 -2.06 10.66 11.28
N VAL A 308 -2.44 9.43 10.94
CA VAL A 308 -3.78 9.09 10.46
C VAL A 308 -4.39 8.04 11.37
N HIS A 309 -5.55 8.32 11.95
CA HIS A 309 -6.25 7.32 12.75
C HIS A 309 -7.76 7.45 12.78
N ASP A 310 -8.47 6.35 12.95
CA ASP A 310 -9.94 6.32 12.99
C ASP A 310 -10.58 6.90 11.71
N VAL A 311 -9.90 6.75 10.56
CA VAL A 311 -10.41 7.17 9.24
C VAL A 311 -11.10 6.01 8.56
N ASN A 312 -12.19 6.31 7.85
CA ASN A 312 -12.88 5.36 6.99
C ASN A 312 -12.75 5.74 5.52
N VAL A 313 -12.36 4.79 4.67
CA VAL A 313 -12.35 4.95 3.21
C VAL A 313 -13.33 3.97 2.58
N SER A 314 -14.15 4.45 1.64
CA SER A 314 -15.13 3.61 0.94
C SER A 314 -15.31 3.98 -0.53
N SER A 315 -14.97 3.06 -1.41
CA SER A 315 -15.37 3.05 -2.82
C SER A 315 -15.64 1.61 -3.29
N PRO A 316 -16.35 1.40 -4.41
CA PRO A 316 -16.51 0.08 -5.01
C PRO A 316 -15.16 -0.62 -5.22
N GLY A 317 -15.12 -1.95 -5.07
CA GLY A 317 -13.87 -2.72 -5.23
C GLY A 317 -13.32 -2.76 -6.65
N ASP A 318 -14.08 -2.28 -7.63
CA ASP A 318 -13.76 -2.16 -9.04
C ASP A 318 -13.52 -0.70 -9.48
N SER A 319 -13.49 0.27 -8.57
CA SER A 319 -13.22 1.66 -8.92
C SER A 319 -11.73 1.89 -9.24
N PRO A 320 -11.38 2.32 -10.46
CA PRO A 320 -10.00 2.33 -10.94
C PRO A 320 -9.13 3.38 -10.23
N ASN A 321 -7.94 2.97 -9.77
CA ASN A 321 -6.90 3.84 -9.19
C ASN A 321 -7.36 4.62 -7.96
N THR A 322 -8.21 4.00 -7.15
CA THR A 322 -8.83 4.62 -5.98
C THR A 322 -8.10 4.33 -4.68
N ASP A 323 -6.76 4.45 -4.64
CA ASP A 323 -5.96 4.16 -3.45
C ASP A 323 -6.57 4.76 -2.16
N GLY A 324 -6.53 4.04 -1.06
CA GLY A 324 -7.02 4.54 0.22
C GLY A 324 -6.13 5.65 0.78
N ILE A 325 -4.92 5.28 1.22
CA ILE A 325 -3.91 6.22 1.68
C ILE A 325 -2.66 6.09 0.82
N HIS A 326 -2.30 7.16 0.13
CA HIS A 326 -1.16 7.21 -0.78
C HIS A 326 -0.05 8.09 -0.19
N LEU A 327 1.10 7.50 0.11
CA LEU A 327 2.27 8.18 0.66
C LEU A 327 3.34 8.36 -0.41
N GLN A 328 3.87 9.57 -0.54
CA GLN A 328 4.99 9.88 -1.42
C GLN A 328 5.91 10.90 -0.75
N ASN A 329 7.23 10.71 -0.86
CA ASN A 329 8.24 11.63 -0.30
C ASN A 329 8.03 11.98 1.19
N SER A 330 7.34 11.13 1.95
CA SER A 330 6.85 11.48 3.29
C SER A 330 7.56 10.70 4.38
N ARG A 331 7.82 11.34 5.52
CA ARG A 331 8.66 10.80 6.60
C ARG A 331 7.96 10.82 7.94
N ASP A 332 8.28 9.85 8.79
CA ASP A 332 7.73 9.74 10.14
C ASP A 332 6.19 9.69 10.09
N VAL A 333 5.68 8.62 9.49
CA VAL A 333 4.25 8.43 9.24
C VAL A 333 3.71 7.34 10.14
N MET A 334 2.61 7.61 10.83
CA MET A 334 1.86 6.64 11.63
C MET A 334 0.42 6.55 11.11
N ILE A 335 -0.02 5.34 10.76
CA ILE A 335 -1.38 5.05 10.30
C ILE A 335 -1.96 3.95 11.19
N HIS A 336 -3.07 4.20 11.87
CA HIS A 336 -3.70 3.15 12.66
C HIS A 336 -5.21 3.22 12.80
N SER A 337 -5.82 2.17 13.34
CA SER A 337 -7.25 2.11 13.69
C SER A 337 -8.20 2.53 12.55
N SER A 338 -7.85 2.24 11.30
CA SER A 338 -8.57 2.75 10.12
C SER A 338 -9.13 1.60 9.28
N THR A 339 -10.25 1.86 8.60
CA THR A 339 -10.89 0.89 7.70
C THR A 339 -10.84 1.42 6.27
N LEU A 340 -10.28 0.63 5.36
CA LEU A 340 -9.97 1.04 3.99
C LEU A 340 -10.58 0.06 2.99
N ALA A 341 -11.65 0.48 2.31
CA ALA A 341 -12.31 -0.27 1.25
C ALA A 341 -12.27 0.56 -0.04
N CYS A 342 -11.57 0.07 -1.06
CA CYS A 342 -11.37 0.80 -2.32
C CYS A 342 -11.10 -0.15 -3.48
N GLY A 343 -10.94 0.39 -4.69
CA GLY A 343 -10.66 -0.41 -5.89
C GLY A 343 -9.18 -0.58 -6.23
N ASP A 344 -8.27 -0.01 -5.44
CA ASP A 344 -6.82 -0.15 -5.63
C ASP A 344 -6.11 -0.36 -4.27
N ASP A 345 -4.84 0.01 -4.12
CA ASP A 345 -4.06 -0.16 -2.90
C ASP A 345 -4.77 0.48 -1.68
N CYS A 346 -5.01 -0.28 -0.62
CA CYS A 346 -5.48 0.27 0.66
C CYS A 346 -4.49 1.31 1.18
N ILE A 347 -3.20 0.96 1.19
CA ILE A 347 -2.11 1.87 1.50
C ILE A 347 -1.01 1.67 0.45
N SER A 348 -0.67 2.74 -0.26
CA SER A 348 0.39 2.77 -1.26
C SER A 348 1.58 3.59 -0.72
N ILE A 349 2.77 3.00 -0.67
CA ILE A 349 4.00 3.61 -0.15
C ILE A 349 4.98 3.80 -1.30
N GLN A 350 5.11 5.03 -1.77
CA GLN A 350 5.95 5.38 -2.92
C GLN A 350 7.37 5.79 -2.51
N THR A 351 8.17 6.14 -3.51
CA THR A 351 9.54 6.64 -3.33
C THR A 351 9.61 7.83 -2.37
N GLY A 352 10.75 7.96 -1.69
CA GLY A 352 11.08 9.02 -0.75
C GLY A 352 10.46 8.83 0.63
N CYS A 353 9.74 7.73 0.85
CA CYS A 353 9.15 7.40 2.15
C CYS A 353 10.15 6.74 3.10
N THR A 354 10.17 7.19 4.35
CA THR A 354 10.96 6.56 5.42
C THR A 354 10.26 6.66 6.78
N ASN A 355 10.53 5.71 7.67
CA ASN A 355 9.91 5.62 9.01
C ASN A 355 8.37 5.61 8.92
N VAL A 356 7.82 4.61 8.23
CA VAL A 356 6.36 4.43 8.11
C VAL A 356 5.93 3.29 9.02
N TYR A 357 4.99 3.56 9.92
CA TYR A 357 4.43 2.59 10.84
C TYR A 357 2.91 2.48 10.68
N VAL A 358 2.46 1.33 10.20
CA VAL A 358 1.04 1.01 10.00
C VAL A 358 0.62 -0.07 10.99
N HIS A 359 -0.46 0.15 11.75
CA HIS A 359 -1.03 -0.92 12.57
C HIS A 359 -2.52 -0.87 12.81
N SER A 360 -3.15 -2.00 13.15
CA SER A 360 -4.59 -2.04 13.47
C SER A 360 -5.47 -1.52 12.32
N VAL A 361 -5.15 -1.88 11.09
CA VAL A 361 -5.89 -1.47 9.88
C VAL A 361 -6.72 -2.65 9.36
N ASN A 362 -7.97 -2.36 8.95
CA ASN A 362 -8.78 -3.28 8.17
C ASN A 362 -8.77 -2.84 6.70
N CYS A 363 -8.43 -3.75 5.80
CA CYS A 363 -8.25 -3.46 4.37
C CYS A 363 -9.05 -4.44 3.52
N GLY A 364 -9.96 -3.95 2.69
CA GLY A 364 -10.74 -4.81 1.83
C GLY A 364 -12.12 -4.27 1.47
N PRO A 365 -12.55 -4.41 0.20
CA PRO A 365 -11.78 -4.89 -0.96
C PRO A 365 -10.66 -3.90 -1.39
N GLY A 366 -9.84 -4.30 -2.37
CA GLY A 366 -8.76 -3.49 -2.95
C GLY A 366 -7.52 -4.31 -3.33
N HIS A 367 -6.37 -3.66 -3.51
CA HIS A 367 -5.10 -4.30 -3.89
C HIS A 367 -4.18 -4.62 -2.71
N GLY A 368 -4.60 -4.38 -1.46
CA GLY A 368 -3.79 -4.66 -0.27
C GLY A 368 -2.89 -3.49 0.12
N ILE A 369 -1.77 -3.77 0.79
CA ILE A 369 -0.77 -2.77 1.16
C ILE A 369 0.46 -2.95 0.27
N SER A 370 0.79 -1.92 -0.50
CA SER A 370 1.83 -1.97 -1.52
C SER A 370 2.94 -0.97 -1.26
N ILE A 371 4.19 -1.42 -1.38
CA ILE A 371 5.36 -0.55 -1.54
C ILE A 371 5.65 -0.45 -3.05
N GLY A 372 5.49 0.74 -3.62
CA GLY A 372 5.64 1.01 -5.04
C GLY A 372 4.33 1.20 -5.79
N SER A 373 4.33 1.26 -7.12
CA SER A 373 5.47 0.88 -7.99
C SER A 373 6.68 1.82 -7.94
N LEU A 374 7.89 1.25 -7.80
CA LEU A 374 9.13 2.02 -7.61
C LEU A 374 10.07 1.98 -8.81
N GLY A 375 10.60 3.14 -9.20
CA GLY A 375 11.65 3.24 -10.21
C GLY A 375 11.16 3.28 -11.67
N LYS A 376 9.94 3.80 -11.89
CA LYS A 376 9.38 3.99 -13.24
C LYS A 376 10.37 4.74 -14.13
N ASP A 377 10.44 4.37 -15.40
CA ASP A 377 11.34 5.01 -16.39
C ASP A 377 12.82 4.98 -15.97
N SER A 378 13.26 3.90 -15.32
CA SER A 378 14.62 3.73 -14.79
C SER A 378 15.04 4.81 -13.77
N THR A 379 14.06 5.42 -13.09
CA THR A 379 14.33 6.44 -12.08
C THR A 379 14.79 5.83 -10.76
N LYS A 380 15.46 6.66 -9.93
CA LYS A 380 15.86 6.30 -8.58
C LYS A 380 14.64 6.28 -7.65
N ALA A 381 14.47 5.18 -6.92
CA ALA A 381 13.49 5.05 -5.87
C ALA A 381 14.10 4.57 -4.55
N CYS A 382 13.73 5.24 -3.46
CA CYS A 382 14.27 4.97 -2.13
C CYS A 382 13.14 4.85 -1.12
N VAL A 383 13.04 3.70 -0.47
CA VAL A 383 12.07 3.45 0.61
C VAL A 383 12.80 2.73 1.74
N SER A 384 12.63 3.17 2.98
CA SER A 384 13.30 2.53 4.11
C SER A 384 12.52 2.55 5.41
N ASN A 385 12.78 1.57 6.28
CA ASN A 385 12.20 1.49 7.62
C ASN A 385 10.67 1.54 7.60
N ILE A 386 10.07 0.50 7.01
CA ILE A 386 8.62 0.34 6.90
C ILE A 386 8.19 -0.80 7.81
N THR A 387 7.24 -0.55 8.69
CA THR A 387 6.63 -1.58 9.52
C THR A 387 5.12 -1.56 9.34
N VAL A 388 4.56 -2.69 8.95
CA VAL A 388 3.12 -2.91 8.81
C VAL A 388 2.76 -4.10 9.69
N ARG A 389 1.87 -3.89 10.67
CA ARG A 389 1.51 -4.96 11.60
C ARG A 389 0.07 -4.94 12.08
N ASP A 390 -0.41 -6.05 12.61
CA ASP A 390 -1.77 -6.12 13.18
C ASP A 390 -2.84 -5.70 12.15
N VAL A 391 -2.72 -6.20 10.91
CA VAL A 391 -3.62 -5.86 9.80
C VAL A 391 -4.54 -7.02 9.48
N VAL A 392 -5.81 -6.72 9.22
CA VAL A 392 -6.77 -7.66 8.65
C VAL A 392 -6.99 -7.27 7.19
N MET A 393 -6.90 -8.25 6.28
CA MET A 393 -7.22 -8.04 4.88
C MET A 393 -8.26 -9.05 4.41
N HIS A 394 -9.26 -8.59 3.67
CA HIS A 394 -10.30 -9.45 3.12
C HIS A 394 -10.67 -9.09 1.69
N ASN A 395 -10.86 -10.10 0.84
CA ASN A 395 -11.29 -9.92 -0.55
C ASN A 395 -10.40 -8.93 -1.34
N THR A 396 -9.09 -8.91 -1.04
CA THR A 396 -8.12 -8.09 -1.77
C THR A 396 -7.41 -8.89 -2.86
N MET A 397 -6.95 -8.21 -3.90
CA MET A 397 -6.11 -8.82 -4.94
C MET A 397 -4.78 -9.28 -4.34
N THR A 398 -4.10 -8.43 -3.57
CA THR A 398 -2.87 -8.82 -2.88
C THR A 398 -2.96 -8.58 -1.38
N GLY A 399 -2.11 -9.24 -0.61
CA GLY A 399 -1.95 -8.95 0.81
C GLY A 399 -0.93 -7.84 1.01
N VAL A 400 0.33 -8.22 1.20
CA VAL A 400 1.46 -7.30 1.27
C VAL A 400 2.35 -7.45 0.05
N ARG A 401 2.63 -6.33 -0.61
CA ARG A 401 3.25 -6.29 -1.93
C ARG A 401 4.42 -5.31 -1.99
N ILE A 402 5.49 -5.70 -2.67
CA ILE A 402 6.56 -4.78 -3.13
C ILE A 402 6.59 -4.86 -4.65
N LYS A 403 6.37 -3.73 -5.33
CA LYS A 403 6.37 -3.62 -6.80
C LYS A 403 7.46 -2.65 -7.24
N THR A 404 8.35 -3.10 -8.11
CA THR A 404 9.39 -2.25 -8.69
C THR A 404 9.45 -2.44 -10.20
N TRP A 405 9.73 -1.34 -10.90
CA TRP A 405 9.85 -1.36 -12.34
C TRP A 405 11.17 -2.02 -12.74
N GLN A 406 11.09 -2.87 -13.74
CA GLN A 406 12.26 -3.34 -14.46
C GLN A 406 13.06 -2.14 -15.02
N GLY A 407 14.38 -2.15 -14.82
CA GLY A 407 15.29 -1.04 -15.13
C GLY A 407 15.42 0.03 -14.03
N GLY A 408 14.52 0.05 -13.02
CA GLY A 408 14.60 0.98 -11.89
C GLY A 408 15.88 0.84 -11.07
N VAL A 409 16.26 1.91 -10.36
CA VAL A 409 17.47 1.96 -9.52
C VAL A 409 17.15 2.48 -8.12
N GLY A 410 18.06 2.27 -7.15
CA GLY A 410 17.85 2.64 -5.74
C GLY A 410 17.60 1.44 -4.84
N SER A 411 16.87 1.62 -3.73
CA SER A 411 16.66 0.54 -2.76
C SER A 411 15.37 0.63 -1.93
N VAL A 412 14.85 -0.55 -1.59
CA VAL A 412 13.86 -0.81 -0.54
C VAL A 412 14.56 -1.56 0.58
N LYS A 413 14.63 -0.98 1.79
CA LYS A 413 15.39 -1.58 2.91
C LYS A 413 14.67 -1.53 4.25
N GLY A 414 14.78 -2.61 5.02
CA GLY A 414 14.26 -2.67 6.40
C GLY A 414 12.75 -2.61 6.42
N VAL A 415 12.11 -3.66 5.90
CA VAL A 415 10.65 -3.79 5.83
C VAL A 415 10.20 -4.92 6.74
N LEU A 416 9.20 -4.67 7.58
CA LEU A 416 8.57 -5.67 8.44
C LEU A 416 7.07 -5.74 8.15
N PHE A 417 6.60 -6.91 7.75
CA PHE A 417 5.20 -7.27 7.67
C PHE A 417 4.91 -8.30 8.77
N SER A 418 4.11 -7.95 9.77
CA SER A 418 3.94 -8.77 10.99
C SER A 418 2.49 -8.93 11.43
N ASN A 419 2.08 -10.13 11.86
CA ASN A 419 0.74 -10.36 12.41
C ASN A 419 -0.38 -9.88 11.46
N ILE A 420 -0.43 -10.49 10.27
CA ILE A 420 -1.38 -10.14 9.21
C ILE A 420 -2.36 -11.30 9.03
N GLN A 421 -3.64 -10.99 9.11
CA GLN A 421 -4.74 -11.93 8.98
C GLN A 421 -5.42 -11.74 7.63
N LEU A 422 -5.51 -12.81 6.84
CA LEU A 422 -6.00 -12.75 5.45
C LEU A 422 -7.27 -13.59 5.28
N SER A 423 -8.24 -13.08 4.54
CA SER A 423 -9.45 -13.80 4.16
C SER A 423 -9.70 -13.65 2.66
N GLU A 424 -9.64 -14.76 1.92
CA GLU A 424 -9.96 -14.81 0.49
C GLU A 424 -9.11 -13.84 -0.35
N VAL A 425 -7.84 -13.67 0.02
CA VAL A 425 -6.88 -12.81 -0.68
C VAL A 425 -6.29 -13.55 -1.88
N GLN A 426 -6.20 -12.95 -3.06
CA GLN A 426 -5.72 -13.70 -4.23
C GLN A 426 -4.23 -14.05 -4.12
N LEU A 427 -3.40 -13.03 -3.84
CA LEU A 427 -1.94 -13.11 -3.73
C LEU A 427 -1.45 -12.54 -2.39
N PRO A 428 -1.44 -13.32 -1.29
CA PRO A 428 -1.06 -12.85 0.05
C PRO A 428 0.27 -12.11 0.17
N ILE A 429 1.33 -12.64 -0.44
CA ILE A 429 2.69 -12.13 -0.26
C ILE A 429 3.34 -12.00 -1.63
N VAL A 430 3.71 -10.77 -2.01
CA VAL A 430 4.24 -10.47 -3.34
C VAL A 430 5.50 -9.61 -3.26
N ILE A 431 6.52 -10.01 -4.01
CA ILE A 431 7.60 -9.13 -4.48
C ILE A 431 7.66 -9.31 -6.00
N ASP A 432 7.48 -8.23 -6.74
CA ASP A 432 7.57 -8.21 -8.19
C ASP A 432 8.48 -7.07 -8.64
N GLN A 433 9.69 -7.43 -9.11
CA GLN A 433 10.67 -6.51 -9.66
C GLN A 433 10.60 -6.40 -11.20
N PHE A 434 9.62 -7.03 -11.84
CA PHE A 434 9.41 -7.01 -13.29
C PHE A 434 8.18 -6.22 -13.70
N TYR A 435 7.68 -5.37 -12.81
CA TYR A 435 6.47 -4.61 -13.08
C TYR A 435 6.65 -3.68 -14.28
N CYS A 436 5.60 -3.65 -15.08
CA CYS A 436 5.50 -2.91 -16.32
C CYS A 436 4.03 -2.74 -16.68
N ASP A 437 3.67 -1.64 -17.29
CA ASP A 437 2.30 -1.30 -17.67
C ASP A 437 2.08 -1.51 -19.19
N HIS A 438 3.14 -1.71 -19.96
CA HIS A 438 3.05 -1.88 -21.42
C HIS A 438 2.63 -3.30 -21.82
N SER A 439 1.83 -3.42 -22.89
CA SER A 439 1.53 -4.72 -23.52
C SER A 439 2.79 -5.50 -23.94
N LYS A 440 3.90 -4.79 -24.19
CA LYS A 440 5.24 -5.35 -24.43
C LYS A 440 6.27 -4.60 -23.60
N CYS A 441 6.86 -5.33 -22.65
CA CYS A 441 7.88 -4.81 -21.76
C CYS A 441 9.26 -5.21 -22.29
N MET A 442 10.19 -4.26 -22.37
CA MET A 442 11.59 -4.59 -22.68
C MET A 442 12.15 -5.43 -21.54
N ASN A 443 12.73 -6.59 -21.81
CA ASN A 443 13.27 -7.40 -20.72
C ASN A 443 14.53 -6.72 -20.13
N HIS A 444 14.41 -6.16 -18.93
CA HIS A 444 15.55 -5.67 -18.16
C HIS A 444 15.87 -6.62 -17.02
N THR A 445 17.16 -6.87 -16.81
CA THR A 445 17.63 -7.73 -15.73
C THR A 445 17.85 -6.98 -14.43
N SER A 446 17.84 -5.65 -14.42
CA SER A 446 18.00 -4.79 -13.23
C SER A 446 16.66 -4.28 -12.74
N ALA A 447 16.59 -3.92 -11.46
CA ALA A 447 15.46 -3.27 -10.82
C ALA A 447 15.93 -2.63 -9.50
N VAL A 448 15.05 -1.85 -8.85
CA VAL A 448 15.30 -1.29 -7.51
C VAL A 448 15.67 -2.42 -6.55
N ALA A 449 16.80 -2.32 -5.85
CA ALA A 449 17.27 -3.38 -4.97
C ALA A 449 16.33 -3.57 -3.77
N VAL A 450 16.04 -4.82 -3.39
CA VAL A 450 15.18 -5.15 -2.26
C VAL A 450 15.98 -5.96 -1.25
N GLU A 451 16.14 -5.42 -0.04
CA GLU A 451 16.98 -6.01 1.01
C GLU A 451 16.32 -5.91 2.39
N GLY A 452 16.44 -6.97 3.20
CA GLY A 452 16.01 -6.93 4.60
C GLY A 452 14.50 -6.80 4.73
N VAL A 453 13.77 -7.77 4.15
CA VAL A 453 12.30 -7.85 4.22
C VAL A 453 11.92 -9.02 5.10
N THR A 454 11.22 -8.75 6.20
CA THR A 454 10.75 -9.76 7.14
C THR A 454 9.24 -9.91 7.03
N TYR A 455 8.79 -11.14 6.76
CA TYR A 455 7.40 -11.54 6.85
C TYR A 455 7.23 -12.47 8.06
N GLU A 456 6.45 -12.03 9.05
CA GLU A 456 6.19 -12.83 10.25
C GLU A 456 4.71 -12.94 10.59
N LYS A 457 4.27 -14.14 11.01
CA LYS A 457 2.90 -14.40 11.51
C LYS A 457 1.83 -13.94 10.52
N ILE A 458 1.99 -14.29 9.24
CA ILE A 458 0.99 -14.04 8.19
C ILE A 458 0.14 -15.30 8.05
N ARG A 459 -1.15 -15.19 8.34
CA ARG A 459 -2.05 -16.35 8.41
C ARG A 459 -3.38 -16.06 7.74
N GLY A 460 -4.04 -17.07 7.21
CA GLY A 460 -5.36 -16.90 6.64
C GLY A 460 -5.63 -17.75 5.42
N THR A 461 -6.46 -17.23 4.51
CA THR A 461 -6.84 -17.94 3.29
C THR A 461 -6.49 -17.19 2.01
N TYR A 462 -6.24 -17.95 0.94
CA TYR A 462 -5.95 -17.41 -0.39
C TYR A 462 -6.69 -18.12 -1.52
N THR A 463 -6.83 -17.45 -2.66
CA THR A 463 -7.60 -17.96 -3.82
C THR A 463 -6.77 -18.19 -5.09
N VAL A 464 -5.55 -17.64 -5.23
CA VAL A 464 -4.70 -17.84 -6.43
C VAL A 464 -3.34 -18.44 -6.10
N LYS A 465 -2.47 -17.73 -5.38
CA LYS A 465 -1.10 -18.19 -5.08
C LYS A 465 -0.66 -17.63 -3.73
N PRO A 466 -0.11 -18.44 -2.82
CA PRO A 466 0.22 -17.99 -1.46
C PRO A 466 1.41 -17.01 -1.44
N VAL A 467 2.42 -17.23 -2.29
CA VAL A 467 3.65 -16.43 -2.34
C VAL A 467 4.11 -16.28 -3.78
N HIS A 468 4.45 -15.05 -4.16
CA HIS A 468 5.06 -14.74 -5.44
C HIS A 468 6.27 -13.82 -5.26
N PHE A 469 7.47 -14.37 -5.35
CA PHE A 469 8.71 -13.61 -5.36
C PHE A 469 9.35 -13.69 -6.75
N ALA A 470 9.29 -12.60 -7.49
CA ALA A 470 9.91 -12.44 -8.80
C ALA A 470 10.97 -11.34 -8.73
N CYS A 471 12.21 -11.74 -8.41
CA CYS A 471 13.32 -10.81 -8.21
C CYS A 471 14.27 -10.75 -9.41
N SER A 472 14.95 -9.62 -9.57
CA SER A 472 15.89 -9.30 -10.63
C SER A 472 17.10 -10.25 -10.64
N ASP A 473 17.57 -10.61 -11.83
CA ASP A 473 18.80 -11.41 -11.98
C ASP A 473 20.06 -10.64 -11.57
N SER A 474 20.09 -9.33 -11.82
CA SER A 474 21.22 -8.44 -11.50
C SER A 474 21.19 -7.95 -10.06
N PHE A 475 19.99 -7.76 -9.50
CA PHE A 475 19.74 -7.36 -8.11
C PHE A 475 18.74 -8.31 -7.44
N PRO A 476 19.16 -9.55 -7.13
CA PRO A 476 18.35 -10.50 -6.38
C PRO A 476 17.82 -9.88 -5.09
N CYS A 477 16.63 -10.29 -4.66
CA CYS A 477 16.15 -9.93 -3.32
C CYS A 477 17.00 -10.68 -2.29
N VAL A 478 17.51 -9.97 -1.28
CA VAL A 478 18.41 -10.54 -0.27
C VAL A 478 17.90 -10.27 1.14
N ASP A 479 18.31 -11.12 2.08
CA ASP A 479 17.93 -11.04 3.49
C ASP A 479 16.39 -11.02 3.67
N VAL A 480 15.68 -11.85 2.87
CA VAL A 480 14.23 -12.10 3.00
C VAL A 480 13.99 -13.15 4.08
N GLN A 481 13.26 -12.80 5.13
CA GLN A 481 13.01 -13.68 6.27
C GLN A 481 11.53 -14.08 6.33
N LEU A 482 11.27 -15.37 6.47
CA LEU A 482 9.92 -15.92 6.63
C LEU A 482 9.77 -16.62 7.98
N SER A 483 8.73 -16.28 8.74
CA SER A 483 8.41 -16.96 10.00
C SER A 483 6.90 -17.02 10.26
N GLY A 484 6.37 -18.19 10.60
CA GLY A 484 4.96 -18.34 11.00
C GLY A 484 3.98 -18.03 9.86
N ILE A 485 4.31 -18.44 8.63
CA ILE A 485 3.42 -18.29 7.46
C ILE A 485 2.46 -19.47 7.41
N GLU A 486 1.17 -19.21 7.57
CA GLU A 486 0.10 -20.22 7.59
C GLU A 486 -1.07 -19.82 6.69
N LEU A 487 -0.91 -20.06 5.38
CA LEU A 487 -1.84 -19.72 4.32
C LEU A 487 -2.55 -20.98 3.81
N LYS A 488 -3.88 -20.96 3.86
CA LYS A 488 -4.71 -22.09 3.42
C LYS A 488 -5.47 -21.75 2.15
N PRO A 489 -5.47 -22.62 1.14
CA PRO A 489 -6.30 -22.40 -0.03
C PRO A 489 -7.80 -22.45 0.32
N VAL A 490 -8.62 -21.59 -0.28
CA VAL A 490 -10.08 -21.71 -0.26
C VAL A 490 -10.50 -22.77 -1.29
N GLN A 491 -10.87 -23.98 -0.83
CA GLN A 491 -11.10 -25.20 -1.62
C GLN A 491 -11.60 -25.03 -3.09
N GLN A 492 -10.94 -25.75 -4.01
CA GLN A 492 -11.27 -26.21 -5.40
C GLN A 492 -12.03 -25.32 -6.41
N GLN A 493 -12.66 -24.20 -6.07
CA GLN A 493 -13.30 -23.33 -7.06
C GLN A 493 -12.30 -22.56 -7.94
N TYR A 494 -11.04 -22.48 -7.51
CA TYR A 494 -9.99 -21.76 -8.21
C TYR A 494 -8.75 -22.64 -8.37
N HIS A 495 -8.14 -22.64 -9.57
CA HIS A 495 -6.84 -23.27 -9.77
C HIS A 495 -5.80 -22.52 -8.94
N MET A 496 -5.17 -23.23 -8.00
CA MET A 496 -4.16 -22.68 -7.12
C MET A 496 -2.77 -23.00 -7.66
N TYR A 497 -1.90 -22.01 -7.63
CA TYR A 497 -0.50 -22.16 -7.99
C TYR A 497 0.35 -22.42 -6.74
N ASP A 498 1.37 -23.25 -6.90
CA ASP A 498 2.41 -23.41 -5.90
C ASP A 498 3.14 -22.08 -5.62
N PRO A 499 3.75 -21.91 -4.43
CA PRO A 499 4.65 -20.80 -4.15
C PRO A 499 5.69 -20.63 -5.26
N PHE A 500 5.92 -19.38 -5.67
CA PHE A 500 6.91 -19.04 -6.69
C PHE A 500 8.02 -18.19 -6.09
N CYS A 501 9.27 -18.56 -6.38
CA CYS A 501 10.44 -17.76 -6.04
C CYS A 501 11.41 -17.75 -7.22
N TRP A 502 11.90 -16.56 -7.56
CA TRP A 502 12.94 -16.34 -8.53
C TRP A 502 13.92 -15.33 -7.96
N LYS A 503 15.21 -15.70 -7.89
CA LYS A 503 16.31 -14.87 -7.37
C LYS A 503 16.01 -14.24 -6.00
N THR A 504 15.39 -15.01 -5.11
CA THR A 504 15.06 -14.59 -3.74
C THR A 504 15.90 -15.38 -2.76
N PHE A 505 16.66 -14.67 -1.93
CA PHE A 505 17.61 -15.23 -0.98
C PHE A 505 17.32 -14.78 0.44
N GLY A 506 17.44 -15.70 1.40
CA GLY A 506 17.29 -15.37 2.81
C GLY A 506 17.13 -16.58 3.70
N GLU A 507 16.19 -16.52 4.66
CA GLU A 507 16.06 -17.52 5.72
C GLU A 507 14.60 -17.91 5.99
N LEU A 508 14.41 -19.20 6.28
CA LEU A 508 13.16 -19.77 6.73
C LEU A 508 13.26 -20.10 8.22
N ASN A 509 12.72 -19.23 9.08
CA ASN A 509 12.89 -19.30 10.53
C ASN A 509 11.89 -20.26 11.21
N SER A 510 10.86 -20.70 10.51
CA SER A 510 9.94 -21.76 10.95
C SER A 510 9.26 -22.43 9.75
N PRO A 511 8.72 -23.65 9.91
CA PRO A 511 7.97 -24.31 8.85
C PRO A 511 6.79 -23.46 8.37
N THR A 512 6.53 -23.48 7.07
CA THR A 512 5.44 -22.72 6.44
C THR A 512 4.37 -23.65 5.90
N VAL A 513 3.14 -23.15 5.85
CA VAL A 513 2.00 -23.83 5.23
C VAL A 513 1.42 -22.89 4.17
N PRO A 514 1.42 -23.28 2.87
CA PRO A 514 2.15 -24.41 2.31
C PRO A 514 3.68 -24.24 2.41
N PRO A 515 4.47 -25.32 2.22
CA PRO A 515 5.93 -25.23 2.19
C PRO A 515 6.42 -24.28 1.08
N ILE A 516 7.37 -23.41 1.40
CA ILE A 516 7.96 -22.43 0.45
C ILE A 516 9.40 -22.86 0.16
N ASP A 517 9.55 -24.03 -0.45
CA ASP A 517 10.86 -24.65 -0.70
C ASP A 517 11.65 -23.95 -1.82
N CYS A 518 11.03 -23.01 -2.53
CA CYS A 518 11.67 -22.23 -3.60
C CYS A 518 12.59 -21.12 -3.11
N LEU A 519 12.53 -20.74 -1.82
CA LEU A 519 13.40 -19.72 -1.23
C LEU A 519 14.84 -20.25 -1.17
N GLN A 520 15.79 -19.49 -1.73
CA GLN A 520 17.20 -19.89 -1.67
C GLN A 520 17.82 -19.47 -0.34
N ILE A 521 18.30 -20.43 0.44
CA ILE A 521 18.86 -20.13 1.77
C ILE A 521 20.23 -19.46 1.65
N GLY A 522 20.43 -18.39 2.43
CA GLY A 522 21.69 -17.65 2.52
C GLY A 522 21.74 -16.46 1.56
N LYS A 523 22.87 -16.29 0.86
CA LYS A 523 23.14 -15.15 -0.03
C LYS A 523 23.53 -15.62 -1.44
N PRO A 524 23.25 -14.83 -2.49
CA PRO A 524 23.65 -15.16 -3.85
C PRO A 524 25.18 -15.20 -4.01
N ALA A 525 25.67 -16.05 -4.92
CA ALA A 525 27.11 -16.23 -5.17
C ALA A 525 27.79 -15.00 -5.83
N ARG A 526 27.01 -14.14 -6.48
CA ARG A 526 27.44 -12.85 -7.05
C ARG A 526 26.32 -11.85 -6.83
N ASN A 527 26.66 -10.70 -6.23
CA ASN A 527 25.78 -9.54 -6.20
C ASN A 527 26.19 -8.56 -7.29
N GLY A 528 25.21 -7.95 -7.95
CA GLY A 528 25.45 -6.71 -8.69
C GLY A 528 26.14 -5.72 -7.77
N VAL A 529 27.21 -5.09 -8.24
CA VAL A 529 27.91 -4.06 -7.47
C VAL A 529 27.04 -2.81 -7.52
N HIS A 530 26.53 -2.38 -6.36
CA HIS A 530 25.86 -1.09 -6.24
C HIS A 530 26.81 0.02 -6.69
N THR A 531 26.38 0.79 -7.69
CA THR A 531 27.07 2.01 -8.10
C THR A 531 26.62 3.17 -7.21
N ASP A 532 27.33 4.32 -7.23
CA ASP A 532 26.88 5.54 -6.54
C ASP A 532 25.46 5.95 -6.97
N HIS A 533 25.05 5.55 -8.17
CA HIS A 533 23.71 5.78 -8.69
C HIS A 533 22.63 4.93 -7.99
N ASP A 534 22.99 3.80 -7.38
CA ASP A 534 22.06 2.89 -6.70
C ASP A 534 21.90 3.21 -5.20
N ILE A 535 22.77 4.07 -4.65
CA ILE A 535 22.77 4.38 -3.22
C ILE A 535 21.68 5.41 -2.90
N CYS A 536 20.86 5.05 -1.91
CA CYS A 536 19.94 5.95 -1.22
C CYS A 536 20.68 6.56 -0.01
N VAL A 537 20.76 7.89 0.05
CA VAL A 537 21.44 8.66 1.10
C VAL A 537 20.47 9.05 2.20
#